data_AF-A0A7X5VSP9-F1
#
_entry.id   AF-A0A7X5VSP9-F1
#
_cell.length_a   1.000
_cell.length_b   1.000
_cell.length_c   1.000
_cell.angle_alpha   90.00
_cell.angle_beta   90.00
_cell.angle_gamma   90.00
#
_symmetry.space_group_name_H-M   'P 1'
#
loop_
_entity.id
_entity.type
_entity.pdbx_description
1 polymer ?
#
loop_
_entity_poly.entity_id
_entity_poly.type
_entity_poly.pdbx_seq_one_letter_code
_entity_poly.pdbx_strand_id
1 'polypeptide(L)'
;LFTAYSDLLRSQNATLLGQSVRTWVFVHDVDRHYQDMVDARREYFLKEGLTPETHYIVSTGIEGRTADPGSLVTLDAVAERGLAEGQLVFINRFDHLNRTDEYGVTFERAARLDHADRSQIWLAGTASIDSAGKVRHEGDILRQVERTIENVSALLEEGGASLDDVAAMVVYLRDGADAERVTAFLDRLSPTLPFTTVRAPVCRPTWLVEIEALAIVPNDDPRWPAF
;
A
#
# COMPACT_ATOMS: atom_id res chain seq x y z
N LEU A 1 -0.36 -14.22 12.43
CA LEU A 1 -1.34 -13.32 11.77
C LEU A 1 -1.77 -13.86 10.42
N PHE A 2 -0.87 -13.99 9.44
CA PHE A 2 -1.24 -14.50 8.12
C PHE A 2 -1.86 -15.91 8.14
N THR A 3 -1.49 -16.78 9.07
CA THR A 3 -2.18 -18.06 9.29
C THR A 3 -3.66 -17.87 9.64
N ALA A 4 -3.96 -17.04 10.65
CA ALA A 4 -5.33 -16.76 11.05
C ALA A 4 -6.15 -16.11 9.92
N TYR A 5 -5.53 -15.21 9.14
CA TYR A 5 -6.18 -14.61 7.98
C TYR A 5 -6.43 -15.64 6.86
N SER A 6 -5.44 -16.48 6.53
CA SER A 6 -5.61 -17.54 5.53
C SER A 6 -6.66 -18.56 5.96
N ASP A 7 -6.71 -18.93 7.23
CA ASP A 7 -7.74 -19.83 7.77
C ASP A 7 -9.14 -19.21 7.69
N LEU A 8 -9.26 -17.91 7.98
CA LEU A 8 -10.50 -17.17 7.78
C LEU A 8 -10.93 -17.19 6.29
N LEU A 9 -10.02 -16.90 5.36
CA LEU A 9 -10.31 -16.94 3.92
C LEU A 9 -10.75 -18.34 3.48
N ARG A 10 -10.05 -19.40 3.92
CA ARG A 10 -10.40 -20.79 3.60
C ARG A 10 -11.78 -21.17 4.12
N SER A 11 -12.16 -20.69 5.31
CA SER A 11 -13.52 -20.88 5.84
C SER A 11 -14.61 -20.28 4.95
N GLN A 12 -14.25 -19.32 4.08
CA GLN A 12 -15.12 -18.65 3.12
C GLN A 12 -14.91 -19.13 1.66
N ASN A 13 -14.20 -20.24 1.46
CA ASN A 13 -13.78 -20.76 0.15
C ASN A 13 -12.95 -19.75 -0.67
N ALA A 14 -12.05 -19.03 0.01
CA ALA A 14 -11.13 -18.08 -0.58
C ALA A 14 -9.68 -18.39 -0.16
N THR A 15 -8.71 -17.78 -0.85
CA THR A 15 -7.27 -17.92 -0.56
C THR A 15 -6.58 -16.56 -0.53
N LEU A 16 -5.41 -16.51 0.10
CA LEU A 16 -4.56 -15.31 0.08
C LEU A 16 -4.20 -14.91 -1.35
N LEU A 17 -3.81 -15.88 -2.18
CA LEU A 17 -3.43 -15.65 -3.57
C LEU A 17 -4.62 -15.18 -4.43
N GLY A 18 -5.80 -15.75 -4.24
CA GLY A 18 -6.92 -15.52 -5.16
C GLY A 18 -7.79 -14.30 -4.84
N GLN A 19 -7.95 -13.97 -3.55
CA GLN A 19 -9.01 -13.03 -3.12
C GLN A 19 -8.52 -11.91 -2.22
N SER A 20 -7.27 -11.93 -1.74
CA SER A 20 -6.76 -10.84 -0.92
C SER A 20 -6.37 -9.65 -1.79
N VAL A 21 -7.10 -8.54 -1.65
CA VAL A 21 -6.91 -7.33 -2.47
C VAL A 21 -5.87 -6.41 -1.82
N ARG A 22 -5.98 -6.18 -0.50
CA ARG A 22 -5.17 -5.19 0.22
C ARG A 22 -4.90 -5.67 1.64
N THR A 23 -3.70 -5.41 2.16
CA THR A 23 -3.35 -5.68 3.58
C THR A 23 -2.63 -4.51 4.24
N TRP A 24 -2.88 -4.27 5.52
CA TRP A 24 -2.11 -3.34 6.35
C TRP A 24 -1.48 -4.11 7.48
N VAL A 25 -0.16 -4.00 7.61
CA VAL A 25 0.62 -4.64 8.67
C VAL A 25 1.16 -3.55 9.58
N PHE A 26 0.58 -3.44 10.76
CA PHE A 26 0.97 -2.46 11.77
C PHE A 26 1.98 -3.10 12.71
N VAL A 27 3.21 -2.60 12.70
CA VAL A 27 4.35 -3.16 13.46
C VAL A 27 4.62 -2.24 14.65
N HIS A 28 4.56 -2.77 15.86
CA HIS A 28 4.98 -2.03 17.04
C HIS A 28 6.51 -1.90 17.04
N ASP A 29 7.06 -0.71 17.34
CA ASP A 29 8.51 -0.45 17.32
C ASP A 29 9.15 -0.93 16.01
N VAL A 30 8.67 -0.35 14.91
CA VAL A 30 8.95 -0.74 13.52
C VAL A 30 10.46 -0.78 13.23
N ASP A 31 11.24 0.14 13.79
CA ASP A 31 12.69 0.17 13.60
C ASP A 31 13.39 -1.08 14.18
N ARG A 32 12.74 -1.79 15.12
CA ARG A 32 13.23 -3.04 15.73
C ARG A 32 12.61 -4.29 15.12
N HIS A 33 11.29 -4.29 14.87
CA HIS A 33 10.54 -5.49 14.57
C HIS A 33 10.19 -5.68 13.08
N TYR A 34 10.49 -4.70 12.23
CA TYR A 34 10.11 -4.78 10.82
C TYR A 34 10.77 -5.94 10.07
N GLN A 35 12.06 -6.20 10.31
CA GLN A 35 12.77 -7.27 9.60
C GLN A 35 12.18 -8.65 9.95
N ASP A 36 11.89 -8.91 11.23
CA ASP A 36 11.26 -10.15 11.67
C ASP A 36 9.88 -10.34 11.00
N MET A 37 9.11 -9.26 10.87
CA MET A 37 7.83 -9.28 10.14
C MET A 37 8.03 -9.60 8.65
N VAL A 38 9.03 -8.99 8.00
CA VAL A 38 9.35 -9.24 6.58
C VAL A 38 9.73 -10.70 6.35
N ASP A 39 10.58 -11.27 7.20
CA ASP A 39 11.04 -12.65 7.10
C ASP A 39 9.89 -13.64 7.29
N ALA A 40 9.06 -13.41 8.32
CA ALA A 40 7.87 -14.23 8.58
C ALA A 40 6.85 -14.14 7.43
N ARG A 41 6.63 -12.94 6.86
CA ARG A 41 5.76 -12.74 5.70
C ARG A 41 6.29 -13.51 4.50
N ARG A 42 7.58 -13.40 4.20
CA ARG A 42 8.21 -14.07 3.05
C ARG A 42 8.06 -15.59 3.13
N GLU A 43 8.35 -16.17 4.29
CA GLU A 43 8.19 -17.62 4.51
C GLU A 43 6.73 -18.04 4.32
N TYR A 44 5.79 -17.27 4.86
CA TYR A 44 4.37 -17.59 4.78
C TYR A 44 3.81 -17.42 3.36
N PHE A 45 4.19 -16.34 2.66
CA PHE A 45 3.78 -16.07 1.28
C PHE A 45 4.22 -17.18 0.33
N LEU A 46 5.45 -17.67 0.48
CA LEU A 46 5.93 -18.81 -0.29
C LEU A 46 5.09 -20.08 -0.07
N LYS A 47 4.69 -20.36 1.18
CA LYS A 47 3.82 -21.51 1.50
C LYS A 47 2.42 -21.41 0.88
N GLU A 48 1.93 -20.19 0.68
CA GLU A 48 0.62 -19.90 0.10
C GLU A 48 0.67 -19.67 -1.42
N GLY A 49 1.85 -19.82 -2.04
CA GLY A 49 2.05 -19.69 -3.48
C GLY A 49 2.21 -18.25 -3.98
N LEU A 50 2.40 -17.27 -3.09
CA LEU A 50 2.71 -15.89 -3.47
C LEU A 50 4.22 -15.77 -3.74
N THR A 51 4.58 -15.57 -5.00
CA THR A 51 5.97 -15.59 -5.51
C THR A 51 6.17 -14.51 -6.58
N PRO A 52 7.40 -14.22 -7.01
CA PRO A 52 7.65 -13.25 -8.08
C PRO A 52 7.01 -13.62 -9.43
N GLU A 53 6.79 -14.92 -9.68
CA GLU A 53 6.16 -15.48 -10.89
C GLU A 53 4.63 -15.44 -10.85
N THR A 54 4.05 -15.30 -9.65
CA THR A 54 2.61 -15.10 -9.46
C THR A 54 2.35 -13.62 -9.20
N HIS A 55 2.16 -13.25 -7.94
CA HIS A 55 2.11 -11.89 -7.44
C HIS A 55 2.13 -11.91 -5.91
N TYR A 56 2.28 -10.74 -5.31
CA TYR A 56 2.05 -10.50 -3.89
C TYR A 56 0.70 -9.81 -3.66
N ILE A 57 0.53 -9.15 -2.51
CA ILE A 57 -0.66 -8.39 -2.16
C ILE A 57 -0.25 -6.92 -2.04
N VAL A 58 -1.12 -5.99 -2.48
CA VAL A 58 -0.90 -4.56 -2.21
C VAL A 58 -0.87 -4.37 -0.71
N SER A 59 0.23 -3.84 -0.16
CA SER A 59 0.40 -3.85 1.30
C SER A 59 1.13 -2.64 1.83
N THR A 60 0.72 -2.18 3.01
CA THR A 60 1.42 -1.17 3.80
C THR A 60 1.97 -1.81 5.05
N GLY A 61 3.22 -1.51 5.38
CA GLY A 61 3.90 -2.01 6.56
C GLY A 61 4.49 -0.84 7.34
N ILE A 62 3.79 -0.39 8.36
CA ILE A 62 4.05 0.89 9.05
C ILE A 62 4.05 0.69 10.57
N GLU A 63 4.63 1.63 11.33
CA GLU A 63 4.46 1.65 12.79
C GLU A 63 2.96 1.62 13.15
N GLY A 64 2.58 0.76 14.07
CA GLY A 64 1.28 0.89 14.73
C GLY A 64 1.29 0.36 16.14
N ARG A 65 0.31 0.82 16.91
CA ARG A 65 0.17 0.49 18.32
C ARG A 65 -1.26 0.03 18.58
N THR A 66 -1.40 -0.90 19.50
CA THR A 66 -2.70 -1.45 19.88
C THR A 66 -2.92 -1.24 21.38
N ALA A 67 -4.14 -1.48 21.83
CA ALA A 67 -4.45 -1.45 23.26
C ALA A 67 -3.73 -2.56 24.04
N ASP A 68 -3.35 -3.65 23.38
CA ASP A 68 -2.54 -4.72 23.96
C ASP A 68 -1.03 -4.41 23.77
N PRO A 69 -0.29 -4.07 24.83
CA PRO A 69 1.13 -3.78 24.74
C PRO A 69 2.00 -5.01 24.42
N GLY A 70 1.45 -6.23 24.54
CA GLY A 70 2.15 -7.45 24.14
C GLY A 70 2.08 -7.75 22.64
N SER A 71 1.18 -7.09 21.92
CA SER A 71 0.98 -7.31 20.49
C SER A 71 2.05 -6.59 19.67
N LEU A 72 2.99 -7.35 19.09
CA LEU A 72 4.08 -6.83 18.27
C LEU A 72 3.65 -6.44 16.86
N VAL A 73 2.63 -7.10 16.32
CA VAL A 73 2.14 -6.86 14.96
C VAL A 73 0.62 -7.01 14.96
N THR A 74 -0.09 -6.18 14.20
CA THR A 74 -1.49 -6.41 13.82
C THR A 74 -1.67 -6.34 12.32
N LEU A 75 -2.76 -6.93 11.84
CA LEU A 75 -3.08 -7.05 10.43
C LEU A 75 -4.51 -6.57 10.21
N ASP A 76 -4.70 -5.74 9.19
CA ASP A 76 -6.00 -5.47 8.58
C ASP A 76 -5.95 -5.89 7.10
N ALA A 77 -7.11 -6.20 6.51
CA ALA A 77 -7.17 -6.70 5.15
C ALA A 77 -8.52 -6.48 4.46
N VAL A 78 -8.47 -6.32 3.14
CA VAL A 78 -9.63 -6.40 2.24
C VAL A 78 -9.47 -7.64 1.37
N ALA A 79 -10.54 -8.43 1.31
CA ALA A 79 -10.66 -9.54 0.40
C ALA A 79 -12.02 -9.52 -0.31
N GLU A 80 -12.04 -9.88 -1.58
CA GLU A 80 -13.25 -9.95 -2.39
C GLU A 80 -13.40 -11.35 -2.99
N ARG A 81 -14.60 -11.93 -2.83
CA ARG A 81 -14.92 -13.26 -3.36
C ARG A 81 -15.65 -13.13 -4.69
N GLY A 82 -15.52 -14.16 -5.53
CA GLY A 82 -16.19 -14.19 -6.83
C GLY A 82 -15.49 -13.35 -7.89
N LEU A 83 -14.23 -12.99 -7.66
CA LEU A 83 -13.41 -12.31 -8.66
C LEU A 83 -13.28 -13.18 -9.91
N ALA A 84 -13.58 -12.59 -11.06
CA ALA A 84 -13.30 -13.18 -12.35
C ALA A 84 -11.79 -13.08 -12.66
N GLU A 85 -11.32 -13.97 -13.54
CA GLU A 85 -9.94 -13.90 -14.02
C GLU A 85 -9.68 -12.55 -14.72
N GLY A 86 -8.60 -11.87 -14.34
CA GLY A 86 -8.23 -10.55 -14.87
C GLY A 86 -8.97 -9.36 -14.25
N GLN A 87 -9.89 -9.58 -13.29
CA GLN A 87 -10.62 -8.49 -12.63
C GLN A 87 -9.72 -7.67 -11.66
N LEU A 88 -8.72 -8.32 -11.06
CA LEU A 88 -7.68 -7.69 -10.25
C LEU A 88 -6.38 -7.62 -11.05
N VAL A 89 -5.93 -6.40 -11.35
CA VAL A 89 -4.75 -6.13 -12.18
C VAL A 89 -3.70 -5.38 -11.36
N PHE A 90 -2.51 -5.95 -11.22
CA PHE A 90 -1.41 -5.30 -10.52
C PHE A 90 -0.74 -4.24 -11.38
N ILE A 91 -0.50 -3.08 -10.77
CA ILE A 91 0.03 -1.89 -11.43
C ILE A 91 1.49 -1.70 -11.03
N ASN A 92 2.34 -1.49 -12.03
CA ASN A 92 3.76 -1.23 -11.85
C ASN A 92 4.23 -0.08 -12.75
N ARG A 93 5.15 0.74 -12.24
CA ARG A 93 5.81 1.83 -12.98
C ARG A 93 7.31 1.74 -12.84
N PHE A 94 7.93 0.83 -13.59
CA PHE A 94 9.36 0.50 -13.43
C PHE A 94 10.34 1.62 -13.82
N ASP A 95 9.87 2.64 -14.53
CA ASP A 95 10.59 3.89 -14.76
C ASP A 95 10.70 4.76 -13.49
N HIS A 96 9.75 4.65 -12.56
CA HIS A 96 9.68 5.43 -11.31
C HIS A 96 10.05 4.61 -10.06
N LEU A 97 9.67 3.32 -10.04
CA LEU A 97 9.67 2.43 -8.88
C LEU A 97 10.12 1.04 -9.28
N ASN A 98 11.05 0.43 -8.55
CA ASN A 98 11.42 -0.96 -8.80
C ASN A 98 10.42 -1.96 -8.19
N ARG A 99 10.52 -3.22 -8.65
CA ARG A 99 9.88 -4.36 -8.00
C ARG A 99 10.31 -4.45 -6.54
N THR A 100 9.38 -4.79 -5.66
CA THR A 100 9.65 -4.74 -4.23
C THR A 100 10.59 -5.86 -3.77
N ASP A 101 10.49 -7.01 -4.44
CA ASP A 101 11.27 -8.20 -4.13
C ASP A 101 12.77 -8.02 -4.43
N GLU A 102 13.12 -7.13 -5.36
CA GLU A 102 14.51 -6.78 -5.70
C GLU A 102 15.26 -6.12 -4.53
N TYR A 103 14.54 -5.49 -3.59
CA TYR A 103 15.13 -4.93 -2.37
C TYR A 103 14.64 -5.61 -1.09
N GLY A 104 14.14 -6.84 -1.21
CA GLY A 104 13.96 -7.76 -0.09
C GLY A 104 12.61 -7.73 0.62
N VAL A 105 11.57 -7.12 0.03
CA VAL A 105 10.21 -7.10 0.60
C VAL A 105 9.17 -7.53 -0.42
N THR A 106 8.09 -8.18 0.02
CA THR A 106 7.13 -8.88 -0.85
C THR A 106 5.75 -8.24 -0.78
N PHE A 107 5.46 -7.27 -1.66
CA PHE A 107 4.15 -6.64 -1.82
C PHE A 107 4.00 -6.06 -3.23
N GLU A 108 2.78 -5.77 -3.65
CA GLU A 108 2.51 -5.11 -4.93
C GLU A 108 2.38 -3.60 -4.73
N ARG A 109 2.90 -2.79 -5.67
CA ARG A 109 2.89 -1.32 -5.55
C ARG A 109 1.47 -0.76 -5.57
N ALA A 110 0.65 -1.26 -6.48
CA ALA A 110 -0.75 -0.92 -6.58
C ALA A 110 -1.51 -2.03 -7.30
N ALA A 111 -2.84 -2.02 -7.18
CA ALA A 111 -3.72 -2.87 -7.96
C ALA A 111 -5.00 -2.14 -8.32
N ARG A 112 -5.50 -2.40 -9.53
CA ARG A 112 -6.81 -2.00 -10.01
C ARG A 112 -7.77 -3.18 -9.88
N LEU A 113 -8.87 -2.97 -9.19
CA LEU A 113 -9.98 -3.90 -9.09
C LEU A 113 -11.17 -3.34 -9.86
N ASP A 114 -11.56 -4.04 -10.93
CA ASP A 114 -12.65 -3.60 -11.79
C ASP A 114 -13.99 -4.17 -11.31
N HIS A 115 -14.98 -3.31 -11.13
CA HIS A 115 -16.40 -3.64 -10.99
C HIS A 115 -17.14 -3.19 -12.25
N ALA A 116 -18.39 -3.61 -12.44
CA ALA A 116 -19.16 -3.23 -13.63
C ALA A 116 -19.30 -1.71 -13.79
N ASP A 117 -19.46 -0.98 -12.69
CA ASP A 117 -19.80 0.45 -12.60
C ASP A 117 -18.62 1.36 -12.23
N ARG A 118 -17.54 0.79 -11.68
CA ARG A 118 -16.36 1.54 -11.21
C ARG A 118 -15.10 0.68 -11.21
N SER A 119 -13.94 1.32 -11.17
CA SER A 119 -12.67 0.68 -10.85
C SER A 119 -12.10 1.30 -9.58
N GLN A 120 -11.58 0.46 -8.70
CA GLN A 120 -10.86 0.87 -7.49
C GLN A 120 -9.36 0.70 -7.70
N ILE A 121 -8.58 1.75 -7.48
CA ILE A 121 -7.13 1.71 -7.57
C ILE A 121 -6.57 1.80 -6.15
N TRP A 122 -6.05 0.68 -5.67
CA TRP A 122 -5.46 0.54 -4.34
C TRP A 122 -3.96 0.74 -4.43
N LEU A 123 -3.43 1.74 -3.71
CA LEU A 123 -1.99 1.97 -3.61
C LEU A 123 -1.46 1.43 -2.29
N ALA A 124 -0.31 0.76 -2.35
CA ALA A 124 0.49 0.43 -1.19
C ALA A 124 1.13 1.69 -0.60
N GLY A 125 1.69 1.53 0.61
CA GLY A 125 2.54 2.53 1.22
C GLY A 125 3.71 2.86 0.28
N THR A 126 3.73 4.11 -0.17
CA THR A 126 4.68 4.62 -1.15
C THR A 126 5.50 5.71 -0.48
N ALA A 127 6.83 5.57 -0.51
CA ALA A 127 7.76 6.51 0.09
C ALA A 127 8.61 7.23 -0.98
N SER A 128 9.50 8.11 -0.53
CA SER A 128 10.47 8.79 -1.40
C SER A 128 11.57 7.82 -1.86
N ILE A 129 11.29 7.11 -2.95
CA ILE A 129 12.16 6.09 -3.54
C ILE A 129 12.28 6.29 -5.07
N ASP A 130 13.41 5.88 -5.64
CA ASP A 130 13.63 5.84 -7.09
C ASP A 130 13.50 4.41 -7.67
N SER A 131 13.62 4.30 -8.99
CA SER A 131 13.57 3.03 -9.73
C SER A 131 14.75 2.11 -9.49
N ALA A 132 15.74 2.51 -8.69
CA ALA A 132 16.83 1.65 -8.20
C ALA A 132 16.60 1.22 -6.73
N GLY A 133 15.44 1.54 -6.15
CA GLY A 133 15.12 1.23 -4.76
C GLY A 133 15.83 2.11 -3.73
N LYS A 134 16.43 3.23 -4.15
CA LYS A 134 17.18 4.13 -3.28
C LYS A 134 16.29 5.25 -2.74
N VAL A 135 16.57 5.63 -1.50
CA VAL A 135 15.90 6.76 -0.86
C VAL A 135 16.30 8.06 -1.56
N ARG A 136 15.33 8.93 -1.81
CA ARG A 136 15.58 10.27 -2.38
C ARG A 136 15.33 11.34 -1.32
N HIS A 137 16.15 12.38 -1.34
CA HIS A 137 16.01 13.56 -0.49
C HIS A 137 16.07 13.23 1.02
N GLU A 138 17.08 12.45 1.43
CA GLU A 138 17.30 12.14 2.85
C GLU A 138 17.39 13.42 3.69
N GLY A 139 16.62 13.48 4.79
CA GLY A 139 16.59 14.62 5.70
C GLY A 139 15.73 15.81 5.24
N ASP A 140 15.15 15.79 4.04
CA ASP A 140 14.27 16.86 3.53
C ASP A 140 12.84 16.37 3.36
N ILE A 141 12.01 16.60 4.38
CA ILE A 141 10.60 16.17 4.39
C ILE A 141 9.80 16.71 3.18
N LEU A 142 9.98 17.97 2.80
CA LEU A 142 9.15 18.56 1.73
C LEU A 142 9.52 17.99 0.37
N ARG A 143 10.81 17.76 0.12
CA ARG A 143 11.27 17.07 -1.09
C ARG A 143 10.88 15.59 -1.09
N GLN A 144 10.83 14.93 0.07
CA GLN A 144 10.30 13.57 0.15
C GLN A 144 8.80 13.52 -0.14
N VAL A 145 8.00 14.45 0.37
CA VAL A 145 6.57 14.55 0.04
C VAL A 145 6.38 14.80 -1.46
N GLU A 146 7.12 15.73 -2.05
CA GLU A 146 7.10 16.01 -3.49
C GLU A 146 7.38 14.73 -4.31
N ARG A 147 8.45 14.00 -3.99
CA ARG A 147 8.80 12.74 -4.67
C ARG A 147 7.76 11.63 -4.43
N THR A 148 7.23 11.53 -3.22
CA THR A 148 6.23 10.51 -2.89
C THR A 148 4.94 10.76 -3.68
N ILE A 149 4.49 12.02 -3.79
CA ILE A 149 3.35 12.39 -4.62
C ILE A 149 3.61 12.11 -6.10
N GLU A 150 4.81 12.39 -6.62
CA GLU A 150 5.19 12.03 -7.99
C GLU A 150 5.02 10.52 -8.24
N ASN A 151 5.51 9.67 -7.32
CA ASN A 151 5.36 8.22 -7.40
C ASN A 151 3.89 7.78 -7.32
N VAL A 152 3.10 8.41 -6.43
CA VAL A 152 1.65 8.14 -6.29
C VAL A 152 0.91 8.51 -7.57
N SER A 153 1.16 9.69 -8.14
CA SER A 153 0.56 10.13 -9.40
C SER A 153 0.90 9.18 -10.55
N ALA A 154 2.16 8.76 -10.66
CA ALA A 154 2.57 7.81 -11.71
C ALA A 154 1.83 6.46 -11.62
N LEU A 155 1.60 5.95 -10.39
CA LEU A 155 0.84 4.72 -10.18
C LEU A 155 -0.65 4.90 -10.47
N LEU A 156 -1.23 6.05 -10.09
CA LEU A 156 -2.62 6.37 -10.42
C LEU A 156 -2.81 6.46 -11.94
N GLU A 157 -1.93 7.17 -12.63
CA GLU A 157 -1.97 7.32 -14.10
C GLU A 157 -1.93 5.97 -14.82
N GLU A 158 -1.05 5.06 -14.40
CA GLU A 158 -0.98 3.70 -14.95
C GLU A 158 -2.25 2.89 -14.67
N GLY A 159 -2.90 3.16 -13.53
CA GLY A 159 -4.20 2.61 -13.18
C GLY A 159 -5.39 3.28 -13.88
N GLY A 160 -5.17 4.27 -14.74
CA GLY A 160 -6.23 5.03 -15.41
C GLY A 160 -6.93 6.05 -14.53
N ALA A 161 -6.27 6.50 -13.46
CA ALA A 161 -6.77 7.48 -12.49
C ALA A 161 -5.81 8.66 -12.34
N SER A 162 -6.23 9.67 -11.59
CA SER A 162 -5.44 10.84 -11.23
C SER A 162 -5.59 11.17 -9.74
N LEU A 163 -4.87 12.19 -9.26
CA LEU A 163 -5.05 12.68 -7.88
C LEU A 163 -6.47 13.19 -7.60
N ASP A 164 -7.20 13.64 -8.63
CA ASP A 164 -8.58 14.13 -8.49
C ASP A 164 -9.57 12.99 -8.26
N ASP A 165 -9.19 11.75 -8.58
CA ASP A 165 -10.00 10.54 -8.38
C ASP A 165 -9.75 9.88 -7.00
N VAL A 166 -8.84 10.43 -6.19
CA VAL A 166 -8.50 9.92 -4.87
C VAL A 166 -9.69 10.10 -3.92
N ALA A 167 -10.23 8.98 -3.44
CA ALA A 167 -11.32 8.94 -2.47
C ALA A 167 -10.81 8.95 -1.02
N ALA A 168 -9.62 8.42 -0.78
CA ALA A 168 -8.96 8.43 0.52
C ALA A 168 -7.44 8.40 0.38
N MET A 169 -6.74 9.17 1.22
CA MET A 169 -5.28 9.15 1.34
C MET A 169 -4.87 9.20 2.81
N VAL A 170 -3.86 8.41 3.19
CA VAL A 170 -3.23 8.48 4.50
C VAL A 170 -1.78 8.86 4.34
N VAL A 171 -1.35 9.89 5.08
CA VAL A 171 0.01 10.39 5.11
C VAL A 171 0.64 10.00 6.44
N TYR A 172 1.53 9.01 6.40
CA TYR A 172 2.27 8.51 7.55
C TYR A 172 3.55 9.32 7.72
N LEU A 173 3.67 10.01 8.84
CA LEU A 173 4.87 10.77 9.19
C LEU A 173 5.70 10.07 10.25
N ARG A 174 7.02 10.08 10.06
CA ARG A 174 7.96 9.61 11.07
C ARG A 174 7.99 10.52 12.29
N ASP A 175 8.06 11.83 12.09
CA ASP A 175 7.97 12.84 13.14
C ASP A 175 6.65 13.61 13.04
N GLY A 176 5.93 13.70 14.16
CA GLY A 176 4.69 14.48 14.22
C GLY A 176 4.92 15.99 14.07
N ALA A 177 6.14 16.47 14.34
CA ALA A 177 6.50 17.88 14.18
C ALA A 177 6.43 18.36 12.72
N ASP A 178 6.49 17.45 11.75
CA ASP A 178 6.40 17.79 10.33
C ASP A 178 4.96 17.99 9.84
N ALA A 179 3.95 17.63 10.64
CA ALA A 179 2.55 17.60 10.22
C ALA A 179 2.07 18.91 9.60
N GLU A 180 2.27 20.05 10.26
CA GLU A 180 1.79 21.35 9.77
C GLU A 180 2.41 21.71 8.40
N ARG A 181 3.70 21.45 8.23
CA ARG A 181 4.44 21.76 7.00
C ARG A 181 3.97 20.88 5.84
N VAL A 182 3.71 19.59 6.11
CA VAL A 182 3.24 18.62 5.12
C VAL A 182 1.79 18.89 4.74
N THR A 183 0.90 19.14 5.71
CA THR A 183 -0.49 19.55 5.47
C THR A 183 -0.54 20.79 4.59
N ALA A 184 0.20 21.84 4.95
CA ALA A 184 0.23 23.06 4.15
C ALA A 184 0.80 22.86 2.74
N PHE A 185 1.71 21.89 2.54
CA PHE A 185 2.20 21.52 1.22
C PHE A 185 1.10 20.85 0.38
N LEU A 186 0.40 19.87 0.94
CA LEU A 186 -0.66 19.13 0.25
C LEU A 186 -1.86 20.02 -0.06
N ASP A 187 -2.25 20.91 0.86
CA ASP A 187 -3.34 21.88 0.62
C ASP A 187 -3.02 22.83 -0.54
N ARG A 188 -1.75 23.21 -0.72
CA ARG A 188 -1.31 24.01 -1.87
C ARG A 188 -1.26 23.21 -3.16
N LEU A 189 -0.94 21.93 -3.08
CA LEU A 189 -0.89 21.03 -4.23
C LEU A 189 -2.30 20.80 -4.78
N SER A 190 -3.25 20.43 -3.93
CA SER A 190 -4.64 20.25 -4.28
C SER A 190 -5.53 20.47 -3.04
N PRO A 191 -6.26 21.61 -2.98
CA PRO A 191 -7.14 21.92 -1.84
C PRO A 191 -8.30 20.92 -1.65
N THR A 192 -8.59 20.09 -2.66
CA THR A 192 -9.70 19.13 -2.65
C THR A 192 -9.24 17.70 -2.40
N LEU A 193 -7.94 17.42 -2.38
CA LEU A 193 -7.40 16.08 -2.15
C LEU A 193 -7.74 15.63 -0.72
N PRO A 194 -8.51 14.55 -0.53
CA PRO A 194 -8.85 14.09 0.81
C PRO A 194 -7.66 13.36 1.43
N PHE A 195 -7.16 13.84 2.56
CA PHE A 195 -6.10 13.13 3.30
C PHE A 195 -6.24 13.23 4.81
N THR A 196 -5.66 12.24 5.49
CA THR A 196 -5.43 12.26 6.93
C THR A 196 -3.95 12.08 7.22
N THR A 197 -3.38 12.95 8.04
CA THR A 197 -1.99 12.84 8.49
C THR A 197 -1.92 12.16 9.85
N VAL A 198 -1.11 11.11 9.97
CA VAL A 198 -0.89 10.38 11.22
C VAL A 198 0.59 10.23 11.51
N ARG A 199 0.95 10.22 12.80
CA ARG A 199 2.32 9.87 13.21
C ARG A 199 2.46 8.35 13.24
N ALA A 200 3.13 7.81 12.24
CA ALA A 200 3.48 6.41 12.12
C ALA A 200 4.83 6.29 11.40
N PRO A 201 5.94 6.12 12.15
CA PRO A 201 7.24 5.82 11.57
C PRO A 201 7.22 4.79 10.45
N VAL A 202 7.91 5.13 9.37
CA VAL A 202 8.12 4.28 8.20
C VAL A 202 9.13 3.18 8.55
N CYS A 203 9.27 2.11 7.75
CA CYS A 203 10.17 1.01 8.08
C CYS A 203 11.67 1.30 7.95
N ARG A 204 12.07 2.35 7.22
CA ARG A 204 13.48 2.78 7.11
C ARG A 204 13.65 4.16 7.75
N PRO A 205 14.65 4.36 8.64
CA PRO A 205 14.87 5.64 9.33
C PRO A 205 14.98 6.88 8.44
N THR A 206 15.50 6.73 7.23
CA THR A 206 15.70 7.84 6.28
C THR A 206 14.45 8.19 5.47
N TRP A 207 13.40 7.36 5.51
CA TRP A 207 12.07 7.74 5.03
C TRP A 207 11.32 8.49 6.13
N LEU A 208 10.97 9.74 5.82
CA LEU A 208 10.28 10.65 6.72
C LEU A 208 8.76 10.64 6.50
N VAL A 209 8.32 10.24 5.31
CA VAL A 209 6.93 10.14 4.91
C VAL A 209 6.68 8.88 4.06
N GLU A 210 5.52 8.26 4.28
CA GLU A 210 4.93 7.24 3.40
C GLU A 210 3.46 7.61 3.15
N ILE A 211 2.98 7.44 1.93
CA ILE A 211 1.60 7.74 1.53
C ILE A 211 0.97 6.49 0.94
N GLU A 212 -0.25 6.18 1.38
CA GLU A 212 -1.14 5.24 0.69
C GLU A 212 -2.39 5.97 0.20
N ALA A 213 -3.04 5.42 -0.83
CA ALA A 213 -4.25 6.00 -1.39
C ALA A 213 -5.20 4.92 -1.93
N LEU A 214 -6.48 5.29 -2.00
CA LEU A 214 -7.53 4.63 -2.75
C LEU A 214 -8.13 5.65 -3.71
N ALA A 215 -8.10 5.36 -5.01
CA ALA A 215 -8.82 6.12 -6.01
C ALA A 215 -9.99 5.32 -6.58
N ILE A 216 -11.03 6.02 -7.03
CA ILE A 216 -12.23 5.43 -7.62
C ILE A 216 -12.55 6.17 -8.91
N VAL A 217 -12.60 5.44 -10.02
CA VAL A 217 -12.99 5.97 -11.33
C VAL A 217 -14.24 5.26 -11.84
N PRO A 218 -15.09 5.90 -12.65
CA PRO A 218 -16.19 5.22 -13.32
C PRO A 218 -15.69 4.09 -14.23
N ASN A 219 -16.46 3.01 -14.30
CA ASN A 219 -16.28 1.92 -15.26
C ASN A 219 -17.65 1.60 -15.87
N ASP A 220 -17.67 1.10 -17.09
CA ASP A 220 -18.91 0.67 -17.77
C ASP A 220 -18.60 -0.60 -18.56
N ASP A 221 -18.24 -1.65 -17.83
CA ASP A 221 -17.85 -2.92 -18.40
C ASP A 221 -18.71 -4.06 -17.83
N PRO A 222 -19.79 -4.45 -18.53
CA PRO A 222 -20.75 -5.44 -18.05
C PRO A 222 -20.17 -6.87 -17.99
N ARG A 223 -18.91 -7.07 -18.40
CA ARG A 223 -18.20 -8.35 -18.21
C ARG A 223 -17.84 -8.58 -16.75
N TRP A 224 -17.70 -7.51 -15.96
CA TRP A 224 -17.42 -7.61 -14.54
C TRP A 224 -18.71 -7.72 -13.73
N PRO A 225 -18.65 -8.32 -12.52
CA PRO A 225 -19.83 -8.42 -11.68
C PRO A 225 -20.30 -7.03 -11.22
N ALA A 226 -21.63 -6.83 -11.19
CA ALA A 226 -22.25 -5.72 -10.50
C ALA A 226 -22.34 -6.09 -9.01
N PHE A 227 -21.57 -5.40 -8.17
CA PHE A 227 -21.56 -5.58 -6.71
C PHE A 227 -22.37 -4.51 -6.00
#